data_AF-A0A533RWL9-F1
#
_entry.id   AF-A0A533RWL9-F1
#
_cell.length_a   1.000
_cell.length_b   1.000
_cell.length_c   1.000
_cell.angle_alpha   90.00
_cell.angle_beta   90.00
_cell.angle_gamma   90.00
#
_symmetry.space_group_name_H-M   'P 1'
#
loop_
_entity.id
_entity.type
_entity.pdbx_description
1 polymer ?
#
loop_
_entity_poly.entity_id
_entity_poly.type
_entity_poly.pdbx_seq_one_letter_code
_entity_poly.pdbx_strand_id
1 'polypeptide(L)'
;DRYTLTFESGSLPPLDREGFWSVTMYGSDAFLVDNPVDRYIIRPDSSGLVYGTDGSLTLCFQSDQPEGPSSANWLPAPSAEFVIGFRAYRPKPPVVDGGWFPPAIKKVRR
;
A
#
# COMPACT_ATOMS: atom_id res chain seq x y z
N ASP A 1 6.37 -15.21 1.14
CA ASP A 1 5.34 -14.86 2.14
C ASP A 1 4.30 -13.95 1.51
N ARG A 2 3.10 -13.88 2.09
CA ARG A 2 2.03 -12.97 1.63
C ARG A 2 1.66 -12.03 2.77
N TYR A 3 1.59 -10.74 2.48
CA TYR A 3 1.23 -9.70 3.44
C TYR A 3 0.15 -8.79 2.89
N THR A 4 -0.67 -8.22 3.76
CA THR A 4 -1.71 -7.26 3.39
C THR A 4 -1.71 -6.03 4.30
N LEU A 5 -2.13 -4.90 3.73
CA LEU A 5 -2.46 -3.67 4.44
C LEU A 5 -3.89 -3.32 4.04
N THR A 6 -4.81 -3.35 4.99
CA THR A 6 -6.24 -3.08 4.73
C THR A 6 -6.66 -1.81 5.42
N PHE A 7 -7.00 -0.79 4.61
CA PHE A 7 -7.74 0.37 5.07
C PHE A 7 -9.23 0.02 5.07
N GLU A 8 -9.85 0.06 6.24
CA GLU A 8 -11.30 0.02 6.37
C GLU A 8 -11.95 1.20 5.63
N SER A 9 -13.24 1.08 5.32
CA SER A 9 -14.01 2.15 4.68
C SER A 9 -13.88 3.47 5.45
N GLY A 10 -13.52 4.54 4.74
CA GLY A 10 -13.31 5.87 5.34
C GLY A 10 -12.06 6.02 6.22
N SER A 11 -11.18 5.02 6.31
CA SER A 11 -9.98 5.05 7.17
C SER A 11 -8.67 5.43 6.44
N LEU A 12 -8.75 5.72 5.14
CA LEU A 12 -7.64 6.33 4.40
C LEU A 12 -7.12 7.59 5.10
N PRO A 13 -5.85 7.97 4.90
CA PRO A 13 -5.27 9.14 5.58
C PRO A 13 -6.15 10.38 5.39
N PRO A 14 -6.41 11.17 6.44
CA PRO A 14 -7.05 12.45 6.28
C PRO A 14 -6.08 13.42 5.58
N LEU A 15 -6.43 13.78 4.35
CA LEU A 15 -5.64 14.66 3.49
C LEU A 15 -6.45 15.89 3.11
N ASP A 16 -5.75 16.95 2.71
CA ASP A 16 -6.38 18.10 2.06
C ASP A 16 -6.86 17.76 0.65
N ARG A 17 -7.63 18.67 0.04
CA ARG A 17 -8.27 18.47 -1.27
C ARG A 17 -7.27 18.12 -2.39
N GLU A 18 -6.06 18.66 -2.33
CA GLU A 18 -4.97 18.42 -3.30
C GLU A 18 -3.98 17.37 -2.80
N GLY A 19 -4.25 16.74 -1.67
CA GLY A 19 -3.39 15.72 -1.09
C GLY A 19 -3.59 14.35 -1.73
N PHE A 20 -2.56 13.51 -1.58
CA PHE A 20 -2.61 12.11 -1.98
C PHE A 20 -1.72 11.27 -1.05
N TRP A 21 -1.81 9.96 -1.16
CA TRP A 21 -0.93 9.04 -0.43
C TRP A 21 -0.19 8.12 -1.39
N SER A 22 0.86 7.49 -0.90
CA SER A 22 1.55 6.43 -1.63
C SER A 22 2.05 5.34 -0.70
N VAL A 23 2.11 4.13 -1.24
CA VAL A 23 2.78 2.98 -0.63
C VAL A 23 3.88 2.53 -1.57
N THR A 24 5.13 2.49 -1.10
CA THR A 24 6.31 2.14 -1.90
C THR A 24 7.02 0.93 -1.32
N MET A 25 7.47 0.02 -2.18
CA MET A 25 8.30 -1.12 -1.81
C MET A 25 9.78 -0.76 -1.82
N TYR A 26 10.49 -1.06 -0.73
CA TYR A 26 11.94 -0.92 -0.62
C TYR A 26 12.59 -2.21 -0.15
N GLY A 27 13.83 -2.44 -0.57
CA GLY A 27 14.71 -3.44 0.03
C GLY A 27 15.12 -3.03 1.45
N SER A 28 15.80 -3.94 2.16
CA SER A 28 16.40 -3.64 3.46
C SER A 28 17.49 -2.57 3.40
N ASP A 29 18.03 -2.31 2.20
CA ASP A 29 18.99 -1.25 1.88
C ASP A 29 18.33 0.11 1.58
N ALA A 30 17.01 0.21 1.72
CA ALA A 30 16.18 1.37 1.41
C ALA A 30 16.16 1.80 -0.07
N PHE A 31 16.62 0.95 -1.00
CA PHE A 31 16.46 1.16 -2.44
C PHE A 31 15.18 0.51 -2.97
N LEU A 32 14.73 0.93 -4.16
CA LEU A 32 13.59 0.31 -4.84
C LEU A 32 13.94 -1.14 -5.23
N VAL A 33 12.96 -2.03 -5.12
CA VAL A 33 13.13 -3.44 -5.47
C VAL A 33 12.76 -3.64 -6.93
N ASP A 34 13.75 -3.98 -7.76
CA ASP A 34 13.53 -4.36 -9.16
C ASP A 34 12.49 -5.48 -9.29
N ASN A 35 11.60 -5.37 -10.27
CA ASN A 35 10.54 -6.34 -10.49
C ASN A 35 10.09 -6.39 -11.96
N PRO A 36 9.62 -7.55 -12.46
CA PRO A 36 9.33 -7.75 -13.89
C PRO A 36 8.22 -6.87 -14.49
N VAL A 37 7.43 -6.18 -13.66
CA VAL A 37 6.29 -5.37 -14.08
C VAL A 37 6.50 -3.87 -13.87
N ASP A 38 7.72 -3.46 -13.51
CA ASP A 38 8.13 -2.07 -13.28
C ASP A 38 7.21 -1.31 -12.29
N ARG A 39 6.72 -2.02 -11.27
CA ARG A 39 5.78 -1.48 -10.26
C ARG A 39 6.42 -1.40 -8.89
N TYR A 40 6.75 -0.18 -8.47
CA TYR A 40 7.39 0.06 -7.17
C TYR A 40 6.49 0.77 -6.16
N ILE A 41 5.38 1.35 -6.64
CA ILE A 41 4.53 2.25 -5.86
C ILE A 41 3.05 2.06 -6.21
N ILE A 42 2.19 2.15 -5.20
CA ILE A 42 0.73 2.28 -5.34
C ILE A 42 0.32 3.66 -4.84
N ARG A 43 -0.60 4.30 -5.57
CA ARG A 43 -1.19 5.61 -5.29
C ARG A 43 -2.70 5.56 -5.60
N PRO A 44 -3.49 6.55 -5.14
CA PRO A 44 -4.90 6.66 -5.50
C PRO A 44 -5.19 6.69 -7.01
N ASP A 45 -4.25 7.19 -7.81
CA ASP A 45 -4.34 7.30 -9.26
C ASP A 45 -3.75 6.09 -10.01
N SER A 46 -3.29 5.06 -9.29
CA SER A 46 -2.80 3.83 -9.91
C SER A 46 -3.90 3.20 -10.76
N SER A 47 -3.58 2.92 -12.03
CA SER A 47 -4.54 2.38 -12.99
C SER A 47 -5.15 1.08 -12.48
N GLY A 48 -6.48 1.06 -12.42
CA GLY A 48 -7.25 -0.13 -12.07
C GLY A 48 -7.34 -0.44 -10.57
N LEU A 49 -6.91 0.46 -9.66
CA LEU A 49 -7.02 0.26 -8.22
C LEU A 49 -8.45 -0.17 -7.82
N VAL A 50 -8.57 -1.28 -7.10
CA VAL A 50 -9.85 -1.91 -6.78
C VAL A 50 -10.20 -1.69 -5.31
N TYR A 51 -11.40 -1.19 -5.05
CA TYR A 51 -11.95 -1.10 -3.70
C TYR A 51 -12.90 -2.27 -3.44
N GLY A 52 -12.99 -2.69 -2.17
CA GLY A 52 -14.02 -3.61 -1.71
C GLY A 52 -15.42 -3.01 -1.89
N THR A 53 -16.45 -3.87 -1.93
CA THR A 53 -17.84 -3.41 -2.04
C THR A 53 -18.31 -2.61 -0.84
N ASP A 54 -17.62 -2.74 0.30
CA ASP A 54 -17.78 -1.95 1.52
C ASP A 54 -17.00 -0.62 1.52
N GLY A 55 -16.23 -0.35 0.46
CA GLY A 55 -15.36 0.82 0.34
C GLY A 55 -13.98 0.66 0.99
N SER A 56 -13.64 -0.53 1.49
CA SER A 56 -12.29 -0.84 1.97
C SER A 56 -11.26 -0.85 0.83
N LEU A 57 -9.99 -0.66 1.17
CA LEU A 57 -8.86 -0.84 0.27
C LEU A 57 -7.86 -1.80 0.87
N THR A 58 -7.69 -2.96 0.24
CA THR A 58 -6.66 -3.94 0.62
C THR A 58 -5.53 -3.91 -0.38
N LEU A 59 -4.33 -3.58 0.08
CA LEU A 59 -3.08 -3.70 -0.67
C LEU A 59 -2.40 -5.03 -0.34
N CYS A 60 -1.81 -5.67 -1.35
CA CYS A 60 -1.16 -6.96 -1.23
C CYS A 60 0.35 -6.84 -1.51
N PHE A 61 1.18 -7.44 -0.67
CA PHE A 61 2.63 -7.49 -0.82
C PHE A 61 3.09 -8.95 -0.83
N GLN A 62 3.57 -9.40 -1.97
CA GLN A 62 3.99 -10.78 -2.20
C GLN A 62 4.82 -10.87 -3.48
N SER A 63 5.59 -11.94 -3.64
CA SER A 63 6.45 -12.13 -4.81
C SER A 63 5.67 -12.50 -6.07
N ASP A 64 4.64 -13.34 -5.93
CA ASP A 64 3.81 -13.82 -7.04
C ASP A 64 2.64 -12.88 -7.32
N GLN A 65 2.38 -12.62 -8.59
CA GLN A 65 1.23 -11.82 -9.01
C GLN A 65 -0.07 -12.53 -8.56
N PRO A 66 -0.93 -11.89 -7.74
CA PRO A 66 -2.23 -12.46 -7.43
C PRO A 66 -3.12 -12.51 -8.67
N GLU A 67 -4.01 -13.49 -8.72
CA GLU A 67 -4.98 -13.62 -9.79
C GLU A 67 -6.13 -12.61 -9.65
N GLY A 68 -6.77 -12.29 -10.77
CA GLY A 68 -7.99 -11.49 -10.81
C GLY A 68 -7.81 -10.02 -10.38
N PRO A 69 -8.89 -9.39 -9.87
CA PRO A 69 -8.91 -7.95 -9.56
C PRO A 69 -7.86 -7.51 -8.52
N SER A 70 -7.47 -8.42 -7.61
CA SER A 70 -6.45 -8.14 -6.58
C SER A 70 -5.07 -7.84 -7.16
N SER A 71 -4.80 -8.23 -8.41
CA SER A 71 -3.56 -7.88 -9.12
C SER A 71 -3.35 -6.36 -9.27
N ALA A 72 -4.42 -5.57 -9.26
CA ALA A 72 -4.31 -4.11 -9.36
C ALA A 72 -3.80 -3.47 -8.06
N ASN A 73 -4.07 -4.09 -6.90
CA ASN A 73 -3.67 -3.59 -5.59
C ASN A 73 -2.36 -4.21 -5.07
N TRP A 74 -1.64 -4.90 -5.95
CA TRP A 74 -0.46 -5.67 -5.60
C TRP A 74 0.83 -4.86 -5.83
N LEU A 75 1.73 -4.90 -4.85
CA LEU A 75 3.14 -4.53 -5.01
C LEU A 75 4.01 -5.80 -4.97
N PRO A 76 4.83 -6.03 -6.01
CA PRO A 76 5.85 -7.07 -5.98
C PRO A 76 6.78 -6.90 -4.77
N ALA A 77 6.85 -7.92 -3.92
CA ALA A 77 7.75 -7.96 -2.76
C ALA A 77 8.89 -8.95 -3.01
N PRO A 78 10.14 -8.64 -2.62
CA PRO A 78 11.24 -9.58 -2.73
C PRO A 78 11.04 -10.76 -1.76
N SER A 79 11.77 -11.86 -1.99
CA SER A 79 11.84 -12.96 -1.00
C SER A 79 12.73 -12.62 0.21
N ALA A 80 13.58 -11.61 0.08
CA ALA A 80 14.41 -11.07 1.14
C ALA A 80 13.62 -10.12 2.06
N GLU A 81 14.27 -9.62 3.12
CA GLU A 81 13.71 -8.55 3.95
C GLU A 81 13.40 -7.30 3.11
N PHE A 82 12.31 -6.64 3.46
CA PHE A 82 11.84 -5.44 2.76
C PHE A 82 11.19 -4.46 3.73
N VAL A 83 11.06 -3.23 3.28
CA VAL A 83 10.42 -2.13 4.00
C VAL A 83 9.29 -1.57 3.15
N ILE A 84 8.14 -1.34 3.78
CA ILE A 84 7.03 -0.61 3.16
C ILE A 84 7.06 0.84 3.61
N GLY A 85 7.25 1.75 2.66
CA GLY A 85 7.16 3.18 2.90
C GLY A 85 5.74 3.70 2.63
N PHE A 86 5.02 4.08 3.69
CA PHE A 86 3.78 4.84 3.55
C PHE A 86 4.07 6.35 3.60
N ARG A 87 3.49 7.12 2.68
CA ARG A 87 3.62 8.58 2.67
C ARG A 87 2.27 9.25 2.45
N ALA A 88 2.03 10.31 3.22
CA ALA A 88 0.91 11.22 3.04
C ALA A 88 1.44 12.56 2.54
N TYR A 89 0.88 13.07 1.45
CA TYR A 89 1.22 14.34 0.83
C TYR A 89 0.06 15.31 1.07
N ARG A 90 0.37 16.50 1.60
CA ARG A 90 -0.63 17.45 2.16
C ARG A 90 -1.53 16.79 3.24
N PRO A 91 -0.93 16.20 4.30
CA PRO A 91 -1.69 15.63 5.39
C PRO A 91 -2.45 16.70 6.18
N LYS A 92 -3.65 16.33 6.67
CA LYS A 92 -4.34 17.11 7.71
C LYS A 92 -3.69 16.87 9.08
N PRO A 93 -3.95 17.75 10.08
CA PRO A 93 -3.34 17.66 11.41
C PRO A 93 -3.36 16.26 12.06
N PRO A 94 -4.42 15.44 11.97
CA PRO A 94 -4.40 14.11 12.58
C PRO A 94 -3.23 13.21 12.12
N VAL A 95 -2.78 13.31 10.86
CA VAL A 95 -1.61 12.52 10.41
C VAL A 95 -0.30 13.08 10.96
N VAL A 96 -0.20 14.40 11.10
CA VAL A 96 1.02 15.09 11.55
C VAL A 96 1.21 14.93 13.06
N ASP A 97 0.12 15.05 13.82
CA ASP A 97 0.13 15.07 15.28
C ASP A 97 0.02 13.65 15.88
N GLY A 98 -0.02 12.61 15.03
CA GLY A 98 -0.14 11.21 15.45
C GLY A 98 -1.56 10.79 15.89
N GLY A 99 -2.59 11.57 15.58
CA GLY A 99 -3.99 11.19 15.78
C GLY A 99 -4.51 10.14 14.78
N TRP A 100 -3.77 9.92 13.68
CA TRP A 100 -4.04 8.90 12.68
C TRP A 100 -2.74 8.17 12.32
N PHE A 101 -2.83 6.84 12.19
CA PHE A 101 -1.76 5.99 11.71
C PHE A 101 -2.30 5.02 10.66
N PRO A 102 -1.48 4.58 9.69
CA PRO A 102 -1.89 3.52 8.78
C PRO A 102 -2.17 2.23 9.58
N PRO A 103 -3.06 1.35 9.06
CA PRO A 103 -3.33 0.06 9.68
C PRO A 103 -2.07 -0.80 9.71
N ALA A 104 -2.04 -1.79 10.59
CA ALA A 104 -0.92 -2.72 10.65
C ALA A 104 -0.87 -3.62 9.41
N ILE A 105 0.34 -3.87 8.91
CA ILE A 105 0.57 -4.91 7.91
C ILE A 105 0.39 -6.27 8.57
N LYS A 106 -0.41 -7.14 7.94
CA LYS A 106 -0.71 -8.49 8.43
C LYS A 106 -0.08 -9.52 7.52
N LYS A 107 0.60 -10.52 8.11
CA LYS A 107 1.00 -11.73 7.38
C LYS A 107 -0.24 -12.60 7.15
N VAL A 108 -0.50 -12.95 5.90
CA VAL A 108 -1.58 -13.87 5.52
C VAL A 108 -1.06 -15.29 5.75
N ARG A 109 -1.65 -16.01 6.70
CA ARG A 109 -1.33 -17.43 6.90
C ARG A 109 -2.00 -18.24 5.79
N ARG A 110 -1.26 -19.20 5.24
CA ARG A 110 -1.85 -20.26 4.41
C ARG A 110 -2.75 -21.15 5.26
#